data_AF-A0A497S077-F1
#
_entry.id   AF-A0A497S077-F1
#
_cell.length_a   1.000
_cell.length_b   1.000
_cell.length_c   1.000
_cell.angle_alpha   90.00
_cell.angle_beta   90.00
_cell.angle_gamma   90.00
#
_symmetry.space_group_name_H-M   'P 1'
#
loop_
_entity.id
_entity.type
_entity.pdbx_description
1 polymer ?
#
loop_
_entity_poly.entity_id
_entity_poly.type
_entity_poly.pdbx_seq_one_letter_code
_entity_poly.pdbx_strand_id
1 'polypeptide(L)'
;MGVDMRDKILISITIGTLVISIILISGCMRRPIPTTTTIDTSDVTTTVPTKVKCLSDVGIAILYERIGDGKQINRTIDDEIKIFKETNADFIFRAFWRWNPCPEKCEDLAEKQREKCELKGYSYSQLEKAISKIKAELPNTIVCGAVPAQIIHKRVVWNPKTKEIIKYPETWGLALDPSKWGINMSKEEFQ
;
A
#
# COMPACT_ATOMS: atom_id res chain seq x y z
N MET A 1 -25.34 45.17 -27.86
CA MET A 1 -24.08 45.12 -27.08
C MET A 1 -23.80 43.66 -26.80
N GLY A 2 -22.87 43.05 -27.54
CA GLY A 2 -22.56 41.62 -27.42
C GLY A 2 -21.47 41.41 -26.37
N VAL A 3 -21.76 40.55 -25.39
CA VAL A 3 -20.79 40.14 -24.36
C VAL A 3 -19.73 39.24 -25.00
N ASP A 4 -18.44 39.60 -24.86
CA ASP A 4 -17.29 38.92 -25.47
C ASP A 4 -17.20 37.45 -24.99
N MET A 5 -16.68 36.55 -25.81
CA MET A 5 -16.58 35.12 -25.48
C MET A 5 -15.75 34.89 -24.21
N ARG A 6 -14.76 35.75 -23.97
CA ARG A 6 -13.93 35.74 -22.75
C ARG A 6 -14.73 36.12 -21.50
N ASP A 7 -15.66 37.04 -21.62
CA ASP A 7 -16.53 37.44 -20.51
C ASP A 7 -17.49 36.30 -20.15
N LYS A 8 -17.98 35.53 -21.12
CA LYS A 8 -18.83 34.34 -20.87
C LYS A 8 -18.07 33.23 -20.15
N ILE A 9 -16.81 32.99 -20.52
CA ILE A 9 -15.96 31.99 -19.86
C ILE A 9 -15.63 32.44 -18.44
N LEU A 10 -15.30 33.71 -18.25
CA LEU A 10 -15.00 34.26 -16.93
C LEU A 10 -16.23 34.14 -16.02
N ILE A 11 -17.41 34.58 -16.48
CA ILE A 11 -18.68 34.45 -15.74
C ILE A 11 -18.97 32.99 -15.37
N SER A 12 -18.74 32.03 -16.28
CA SER A 12 -18.95 30.61 -15.99
C SER A 12 -18.01 30.08 -14.90
N ILE A 13 -16.74 30.52 -14.88
CA ILE A 13 -15.77 30.11 -13.86
C ILE A 13 -16.14 30.73 -12.50
N THR A 14 -16.54 32.01 -12.48
CA THR A 14 -16.94 32.68 -11.23
C THR A 14 -18.22 32.09 -10.64
N ILE A 15 -19.21 31.71 -11.46
CA ILE A 15 -20.42 31.03 -11.00
C ILE A 15 -20.08 29.64 -10.47
N GLY A 16 -19.22 28.89 -11.16
CA GLY A 16 -18.79 27.56 -10.74
C GLY A 16 -18.09 27.55 -9.38
N THR A 17 -17.17 28.50 -9.14
CA THR A 17 -16.46 28.60 -7.85
C THR A 17 -17.38 29.06 -6.71
N LEU A 18 -18.34 29.94 -6.99
CA LEU A 18 -19.32 30.39 -6.01
C LEU A 18 -20.27 29.26 -5.59
N VAL A 19 -20.74 28.43 -6.53
CA VAL A 19 -21.62 27.29 -6.25
C VAL A 19 -20.91 26.22 -5.40
N ILE A 20 -19.64 25.92 -5.70
CA ILE A 20 -18.83 24.98 -4.90
C ILE A 20 -18.62 25.51 -3.47
N SER A 21 -18.40 26.82 -3.32
CA SER A 21 -18.24 27.46 -2.02
C SER A 21 -19.54 27.44 -1.19
N ILE A 22 -20.70 27.63 -1.84
CA ILE A 22 -22.01 27.55 -1.17
C ILE A 22 -22.32 26.11 -0.71
N ILE A 23 -21.94 25.09 -1.49
CA ILE A 23 -22.10 23.67 -1.10
C ILE A 23 -21.22 23.33 0.11
N LEU A 24 -20.00 23.88 0.20
CA LEU A 24 -19.10 23.67 1.34
C LEU A 24 -19.55 24.41 2.61
N ILE A 25 -20.21 25.57 2.48
CA ILE A 25 -20.77 26.32 3.63
C ILE A 25 -22.11 25.71 4.08
N SER A 26 -22.90 25.13 3.18
CA SER A 26 -24.18 24.47 3.48
C SER A 26 -24.02 23.07 4.12
N GLY A 27 -22.83 22.46 4.04
CA GLY A 27 -22.47 21.23 4.76
C GLY A 27 -22.46 21.36 6.29
N CYS A 28 -22.52 22.59 6.82
CA CYS A 28 -22.76 22.88 8.23
C CYS A 28 -24.22 23.32 8.48
N MET A 29 -25.20 22.52 8.04
CA MET A 29 -26.56 22.66 8.53
C MET A 29 -26.60 22.38 10.04
N ARG A 30 -26.78 23.44 10.82
CA ARG A 30 -27.21 23.38 12.23
C ARG A 30 -28.41 22.44 12.31
N ARG A 31 -28.26 21.28 12.95
CA ARG A 31 -29.37 20.37 13.18
C ARG A 31 -30.37 21.01 14.16
N PRO A 32 -31.68 20.87 13.95
CA PRO A 32 -32.68 21.36 14.89
C PRO A 32 -32.56 20.59 16.21
N ILE A 33 -32.76 21.32 17.31
CA ILE A 33 -32.88 20.77 18.67
C ILE A 33 -34.04 19.77 18.66
N PRO A 34 -33.87 18.52 19.12
CA PRO A 34 -34.97 17.56 19.14
C PRO A 34 -36.03 18.02 20.15
N THR A 35 -37.25 18.24 19.67
CA THR A 35 -38.42 18.47 20.52
C THR A 35 -38.74 17.17 21.25
N THR A 36 -38.83 17.24 22.58
CA THR A 36 -39.23 16.14 23.44
C THR A 36 -40.60 15.62 23.01
N THR A 37 -40.65 14.40 22.47
CA THR A 37 -41.91 13.66 22.34
C THR A 37 -42.05 12.85 23.62
N THR A 38 -43.03 13.22 24.44
CA THR A 38 -43.51 12.38 25.53
C THR A 38 -44.13 11.12 24.93
N ILE A 39 -43.52 9.95 25.18
CA ILE A 39 -44.15 8.66 24.95
C ILE A 39 -44.26 7.96 26.30
N ASP A 40 -45.48 7.53 26.57
CA ASP A 40 -45.91 6.75 27.72
C ASP A 40 -45.07 5.49 27.95
N THR A 41 -44.90 5.21 29.24
CA THR A 41 -44.24 4.05 29.84
C THR A 41 -44.73 2.72 29.29
N SER A 42 -43.82 1.91 28.71
CA SER A 42 -43.63 0.48 29.02
C SER A 42 -42.76 -0.24 27.98
N ASP A 43 -41.45 0.04 27.94
CA ASP A 43 -40.47 -1.02 27.66
C ASP A 43 -39.06 -0.56 28.04
N VAL A 44 -38.34 -1.38 28.79
CA VAL A 44 -36.95 -1.11 29.16
C VAL A 44 -36.08 -1.49 27.99
N THR A 45 -35.91 -0.58 27.03
CA THR A 45 -34.83 -0.67 26.04
C THR A 45 -33.60 0.02 26.60
N THR A 46 -32.62 -0.77 27.03
CA THR A 46 -31.26 -0.28 27.30
C THR A 46 -30.66 0.24 25.99
N THR A 47 -30.74 1.55 25.75
CA THR A 47 -30.06 2.20 24.64
C THR A 47 -28.57 2.26 24.95
N VAL A 48 -27.80 1.31 24.43
CA VAL A 48 -26.34 1.46 24.34
C VAL A 48 -26.08 2.57 23.30
N PRO A 49 -25.43 3.69 23.66
CA PRO A 49 -25.15 4.73 22.67
C PRO A 49 -24.10 4.21 21.70
N THR A 50 -24.52 3.80 20.51
CA THR A 50 -23.62 3.56 19.39
C THR A 50 -23.01 4.90 18.99
N LYS A 51 -21.81 5.18 19.51
CA LYS A 51 -20.97 6.31 19.10
C LYS A 51 -20.81 6.24 17.57
N VAL A 52 -21.49 7.14 16.86
CA VAL A 52 -21.35 7.27 15.41
C VAL A 52 -19.89 7.66 15.15
N LYS A 53 -19.12 6.76 14.51
CA LYS A 53 -17.74 7.07 14.12
C LYS A 53 -17.77 8.16 13.05
N CYS A 54 -17.07 9.26 13.31
CA CYS A 54 -16.83 10.27 12.29
C CYS A 54 -15.80 9.73 11.28
N LEU A 55 -15.84 10.21 10.04
CA LEU A 55 -14.83 9.83 9.04
C LEU A 55 -13.41 10.25 9.47
N SER A 56 -13.29 11.25 10.35
CA SER A 56 -12.03 11.63 11.00
C SER A 56 -11.46 10.57 11.94
N ASP A 57 -12.27 9.60 12.36
CA ASP A 57 -11.87 8.52 13.29
C ASP A 57 -11.50 7.23 12.52
N VAL A 58 -11.47 7.28 11.19
CA VAL A 58 -11.17 6.13 10.32
C VAL A 58 -9.71 6.23 9.87
N GLY A 59 -8.93 5.18 10.15
CA GLY A 59 -7.57 5.07 9.66
C GLY A 59 -7.51 4.74 8.17
N ILE A 60 -6.58 5.35 7.44
CA ILE A 60 -6.42 5.18 5.99
C ILE A 60 -5.34 4.14 5.70
N ALA A 61 -5.76 3.05 5.07
CA ALA A 61 -4.86 2.03 4.54
C ALA A 61 -4.67 2.26 3.03
N ILE A 62 -3.40 2.29 2.60
CA ILE A 62 -3.04 2.36 1.18
C ILE A 62 -2.32 1.08 0.76
N LEU A 63 -2.52 0.68 -0.50
CA LEU A 63 -1.71 -0.35 -1.13
C LEU A 63 -0.53 0.32 -1.86
N TYR A 64 0.70 0.01 -1.44
CA TYR A 64 1.91 0.51 -2.08
C TYR A 64 2.95 -0.61 -2.15
N GLU A 65 3.17 -1.19 -3.33
CA GLU A 65 3.82 -2.51 -3.42
C GLU A 65 5.33 -2.52 -3.15
N ARG A 66 6.03 -1.41 -3.38
CA ARG A 66 7.51 -1.38 -3.30
C ARG A 66 7.98 0.03 -2.97
N ILE A 67 8.43 0.25 -1.74
CA ILE A 67 9.10 1.48 -1.34
C ILE A 67 10.55 1.46 -1.82
N GLY A 68 11.06 2.61 -2.27
CA GLY A 68 12.44 2.78 -2.71
C GLY A 68 12.81 2.12 -4.03
N ASP A 69 11.84 1.69 -4.83
CA ASP A 69 12.07 1.14 -6.18
C ASP A 69 11.97 2.20 -7.30
N GLY A 70 11.63 3.44 -6.93
CA GLY A 70 11.27 4.52 -7.84
C GLY A 70 12.36 5.01 -8.79
N LYS A 71 13.64 4.65 -8.58
CA LYS A 71 14.77 5.16 -9.38
C LYS A 71 14.59 4.89 -10.89
N GLN A 72 13.91 3.81 -11.26
CA GLN A 72 13.60 3.48 -12.66
C GLN A 72 12.67 4.48 -13.36
N ILE A 73 11.86 5.20 -12.59
CA ILE A 73 10.88 6.18 -13.07
C ILE A 73 11.19 7.59 -12.53
N ASN A 74 12.44 7.83 -12.14
CA ASN A 74 12.89 9.09 -11.53
C ASN A 74 12.05 9.52 -10.31
N ARG A 75 11.64 8.54 -9.49
CA ARG A 75 10.95 8.76 -8.22
C ARG A 75 11.90 8.51 -7.05
N THR A 76 11.96 9.45 -6.14
CA THR A 76 12.74 9.38 -4.91
C THR A 76 11.88 8.92 -3.74
N ILE A 77 12.50 8.55 -2.60
CA ILE A 77 11.76 8.29 -1.35
C ILE A 77 10.99 9.52 -0.88
N ASP A 78 11.47 10.74 -1.15
CA ASP A 78 10.76 11.97 -0.77
C ASP A 78 9.44 12.10 -1.51
N ASP A 79 9.42 11.71 -2.79
CA ASP A 79 8.20 11.67 -3.59
C ASP A 79 7.21 10.62 -3.06
N GLU A 80 7.71 9.47 -2.60
CA GLU A 80 6.88 8.45 -1.95
C GLU A 80 6.28 8.96 -0.64
N ILE A 81 7.09 9.61 0.21
CA ILE A 81 6.63 10.23 1.47
C ILE A 81 5.59 11.31 1.19
N LYS A 82 5.77 12.10 0.14
CA LYS A 82 4.77 13.10 -0.28
C LYS A 82 3.43 12.44 -0.61
N ILE A 83 3.42 11.33 -1.36
CA ILE A 83 2.21 10.56 -1.64
C ILE A 83 1.56 10.07 -0.33
N PHE A 84 2.35 9.57 0.61
CA PHE A 84 1.83 9.08 1.90
C PHE A 84 1.22 10.20 2.76
N LYS A 85 1.80 11.41 2.72
CA LYS A 85 1.23 12.60 3.37
C LYS A 85 -0.06 13.06 2.71
N GLU A 86 -0.07 13.16 1.38
CA GLU A 86 -1.24 13.60 0.61
C GLU A 86 -2.43 12.65 0.76
N THR A 87 -2.16 11.36 0.96
CA THR A 87 -3.19 10.33 1.22
C THR A 87 -3.54 10.19 2.70
N ASN A 88 -2.87 10.89 3.61
CA ASN A 88 -2.98 10.72 5.07
C ASN A 88 -2.86 9.25 5.49
N ALA A 89 -1.89 8.52 4.94
CA ALA A 89 -1.76 7.08 5.13
C ALA A 89 -1.35 6.71 6.57
N ASP A 90 -2.23 6.00 7.28
CA ASP A 90 -1.95 5.39 8.58
C ASP A 90 -1.32 3.99 8.44
N PHE A 91 -1.62 3.30 7.34
CA PHE A 91 -1.12 1.95 7.06
C PHE A 91 -0.71 1.80 5.60
N ILE A 92 0.55 1.45 5.36
CA ILE A 92 1.11 1.18 4.04
C ILE A 92 1.22 -0.35 3.87
N PHE A 93 0.31 -0.91 3.07
CA PHE A 93 0.24 -2.34 2.83
C PHE A 93 1.15 -2.76 1.67
N ARG A 94 1.81 -3.91 1.84
CA ARG A 94 2.72 -4.53 0.87
C ARG A 94 3.91 -3.66 0.49
N ALA A 95 4.40 -2.80 1.39
CA ALA A 95 5.52 -1.87 1.17
C ALA A 95 6.79 -2.53 0.61
N PHE A 96 6.96 -3.84 0.77
CA PHE A 96 8.07 -4.59 0.21
C PHE A 96 7.60 -5.91 -0.39
N TRP A 97 7.13 -5.89 -1.64
CA TRP A 97 6.73 -7.09 -2.38
C TRP A 97 7.80 -7.53 -3.40
N ARG A 98 8.36 -8.73 -3.21
CA ARG A 98 9.44 -9.28 -4.05
C ARG A 98 9.18 -10.76 -4.39
N TRP A 99 9.21 -11.10 -5.68
CA TRP A 99 8.96 -12.46 -6.17
C TRP A 99 10.13 -13.43 -5.96
N ASN A 100 11.34 -12.91 -5.85
CA ASN A 100 12.55 -13.70 -5.65
C ASN A 100 13.20 -13.30 -4.32
N PRO A 101 14.09 -14.14 -3.76
CA PRO A 101 14.90 -13.74 -2.62
C PRO A 101 15.68 -12.45 -2.91
N CYS A 102 15.83 -11.61 -1.88
CA CYS A 102 16.64 -10.40 -1.91
C CYS A 102 17.97 -10.64 -1.18
N PRO A 103 19.07 -10.02 -1.63
CA PRO A 103 20.30 -9.96 -0.85
C PRO A 103 20.18 -8.98 0.33
N GLU A 104 21.10 -9.10 1.28
CA GLU A 104 21.24 -8.13 2.36
C GLU A 104 21.72 -6.79 1.80
N LYS A 105 22.73 -6.86 0.92
CA LYS A 105 23.33 -5.72 0.23
C LYS A 105 23.46 -6.00 -1.26
N CYS A 106 23.36 -4.99 -2.12
CA CYS A 106 23.52 -5.19 -3.56
C CYS A 106 24.93 -5.67 -3.92
N GLU A 107 25.91 -5.37 -3.08
CA GLU A 107 27.30 -5.80 -3.16
C GLU A 107 27.48 -7.32 -3.04
N ASP A 108 26.53 -8.01 -2.40
CA ASP A 108 26.50 -9.48 -2.29
C ASP A 108 26.28 -10.16 -3.65
N LEU A 109 25.89 -9.39 -4.69
CA LEU A 109 25.63 -9.88 -6.03
C LEU A 109 26.80 -9.59 -6.97
N ALA A 110 26.91 -10.41 -8.02
CA ALA A 110 27.82 -10.17 -9.14
C ALA A 110 27.51 -8.83 -9.82
N GLU A 111 28.51 -8.20 -10.43
CA GLU A 111 28.46 -6.83 -10.98
C GLU A 111 27.18 -6.52 -11.78
N LYS A 112 26.85 -7.33 -12.78
CA LYS A 112 25.65 -7.15 -13.61
C LYS A 112 24.33 -7.24 -12.83
N GLN A 113 24.30 -7.98 -11.74
CA GLN A 113 23.14 -8.12 -10.86
C GLN A 113 23.09 -7.00 -9.81
N ARG A 114 24.25 -6.50 -9.37
CA ARG A 114 24.39 -5.38 -8.45
C ARG A 114 23.75 -4.11 -9.00
N GLU A 115 24.07 -3.73 -10.24
CA GLU A 115 23.46 -2.55 -10.89
C GLU A 115 21.93 -2.63 -10.92
N LYS A 116 21.40 -3.82 -11.26
CA LYS A 116 19.95 -4.08 -11.27
C LYS A 116 19.36 -4.00 -9.87
N CYS A 117 20.09 -4.46 -8.86
CA CYS A 117 19.66 -4.40 -7.47
C CYS A 117 19.55 -2.96 -7.00
N GLU A 118 20.60 -2.16 -7.24
CA GLU A 118 20.65 -0.75 -6.86
C GLU A 118 19.54 0.06 -7.53
N LEU A 119 19.34 -0.18 -8.83
CA LEU A 119 18.31 0.50 -9.62
C LEU A 119 16.89 0.18 -9.14
N LYS A 120 16.64 -1.04 -8.62
CA LYS A 120 15.31 -1.51 -8.22
C LYS A 120 15.02 -1.40 -6.72
N GLY A 121 15.95 -0.87 -5.92
CA GLY A 121 15.84 -0.88 -4.46
C GLY A 121 15.76 -2.29 -3.87
N TYR A 122 16.42 -3.27 -4.50
CA TYR A 122 16.17 -4.71 -4.33
C TYR A 122 16.97 -5.37 -3.18
N SER A 123 17.41 -4.63 -2.17
CA SER A 123 18.14 -5.21 -1.02
C SER A 123 17.47 -4.85 0.31
N TYR A 124 17.71 -5.68 1.35
CA TYR A 124 17.20 -5.38 2.69
C TYR A 124 17.81 -4.11 3.28
N SER A 125 19.09 -3.82 3.00
CA SER A 125 19.71 -2.55 3.41
C SER A 125 19.09 -1.31 2.76
N GLN A 126 18.63 -1.41 1.50
CA GLN A 126 17.87 -0.32 0.87
C GLN A 126 16.48 -0.19 1.47
N LEU A 127 15.81 -1.31 1.77
CA LEU A 127 14.53 -1.31 2.47
C LEU A 127 14.65 -0.63 3.84
N GLU A 128 15.67 -0.95 4.62
CA GLU A 128 15.95 -0.34 5.92
C GLU A 128 16.12 1.18 5.81
N LYS A 129 16.88 1.66 4.81
CA LYS A 129 17.05 3.09 4.54
C LYS A 129 15.74 3.77 4.17
N ALA A 130 14.92 3.12 3.33
CA ALA A 130 13.62 3.65 2.93
C ALA A 130 12.67 3.76 4.13
N ILE A 131 12.55 2.69 4.94
CA ILE A 131 11.73 2.69 6.15
C ILE A 131 12.20 3.75 7.15
N SER A 132 13.52 3.85 7.37
CA SER A 132 14.09 4.84 8.30
C SER A 132 13.70 6.26 7.91
N LYS A 133 13.78 6.57 6.61
CA LYS A 133 13.42 7.89 6.09
C LYS A 133 11.90 8.14 6.19
N ILE A 134 11.07 7.16 5.84
CA ILE A 134 9.61 7.25 6.02
C ILE A 134 9.27 7.49 7.49
N LYS A 135 9.85 6.73 8.41
CA LYS A 135 9.59 6.85 9.85
C LYS A 135 10.07 8.16 10.46
N ALA A 136 11.11 8.78 9.91
CA ALA A 136 11.57 10.10 10.33
C ALA A 136 10.51 11.19 10.05
N GLU A 137 9.74 11.06 8.98
CA GLU A 137 8.71 12.04 8.59
C GLU A 137 7.29 11.64 8.99
N LEU A 138 7.02 10.33 9.08
CA LEU A 138 5.74 9.71 9.34
C LEU A 138 5.89 8.66 10.46
N PRO A 139 6.16 9.09 11.71
CA PRO A 139 6.50 8.17 12.80
C PRO A 139 5.37 7.21 13.15
N ASN A 140 4.11 7.65 13.00
CA ASN A 140 2.93 6.88 13.37
C ASN A 140 2.44 5.93 12.27
N THR A 141 2.85 6.14 11.02
CA THR A 141 2.43 5.29 9.90
C THR A 141 2.98 3.87 10.06
N ILE A 142 2.11 2.87 9.95
CA ILE A 142 2.49 1.46 9.98
C ILE A 142 2.96 1.06 8.59
N VAL A 143 4.15 0.49 8.48
CA VAL A 143 4.71 -0.02 7.22
C VAL A 143 4.69 -1.54 7.25
N CYS A 144 3.87 -2.14 6.39
CA CYS A 144 3.71 -3.59 6.31
C CYS A 144 4.40 -4.13 5.05
N GLY A 145 5.50 -4.85 5.23
CA GLY A 145 6.11 -5.64 4.16
C GLY A 145 5.25 -6.85 3.80
N ALA A 146 5.41 -7.40 2.60
CA ALA A 146 4.67 -8.60 2.19
C ALA A 146 5.56 -9.56 1.40
N VAL A 147 5.69 -10.77 1.92
CA VAL A 147 6.47 -11.83 1.28
C VAL A 147 5.50 -12.76 0.54
N PRO A 148 5.54 -12.83 -0.80
CA PRO A 148 4.74 -13.82 -1.52
C PRO A 148 5.22 -15.23 -1.22
N ALA A 149 4.38 -16.21 -1.56
CA ALA A 149 4.85 -17.57 -1.76
C ALA A 149 5.98 -17.55 -2.79
N GLN A 150 7.18 -17.98 -2.38
CA GLN A 150 8.34 -17.98 -3.27
C GLN A 150 8.23 -19.14 -4.26
N ILE A 151 8.43 -18.82 -5.54
CA ILE A 151 8.45 -19.83 -6.59
C ILE A 151 9.81 -20.50 -6.58
N ILE A 152 9.82 -21.83 -6.48
CA ILE A 152 11.03 -22.64 -6.66
C ILE A 152 11.14 -22.96 -8.15
N HIS A 153 12.00 -22.24 -8.85
CA HIS A 153 12.17 -22.43 -10.29
C HIS A 153 12.92 -23.74 -10.61
N LYS A 154 12.40 -24.51 -11.57
CA LYS A 154 13.02 -25.76 -12.04
C LYS A 154 14.50 -25.62 -12.44
N ARG A 155 14.87 -24.53 -13.12
CA ARG A 155 16.21 -24.41 -13.73
C ARG A 155 17.29 -24.00 -12.73
N VAL A 156 17.02 -22.97 -11.94
CA VAL A 156 17.98 -22.32 -11.05
C VAL A 156 17.26 -21.68 -9.88
N VAL A 157 17.77 -21.92 -8.66
CA VAL A 157 17.32 -21.29 -7.41
C VAL A 157 18.54 -20.72 -6.70
N TRP A 158 18.42 -19.52 -6.13
CA TRP A 158 19.46 -18.93 -5.30
C TRP A 158 19.04 -19.02 -3.83
N ASN A 159 19.91 -19.60 -2.99
CA ASN A 159 19.70 -19.68 -1.55
C ASN A 159 20.26 -18.41 -0.88
N PRO A 160 19.42 -17.50 -0.36
CA PRO A 160 19.91 -16.25 0.23
C PRO A 160 20.70 -16.45 1.53
N LYS A 161 20.53 -17.60 2.21
CA LYS A 161 21.20 -17.95 3.47
C LYS A 161 22.59 -18.52 3.23
N THR A 162 22.72 -19.50 2.34
CA THR A 162 24.02 -20.15 2.02
C THR A 162 24.77 -19.45 0.89
N LYS A 163 24.10 -18.55 0.15
CA LYS A 163 24.59 -17.88 -1.06
C LYS A 163 24.82 -18.82 -2.25
N GLU A 164 24.43 -20.08 -2.14
CA GLU A 164 24.61 -21.08 -3.19
C GLU A 164 23.58 -20.92 -4.32
N ILE A 165 24.02 -21.26 -5.54
CA ILE A 165 23.16 -21.38 -6.72
C ILE A 165 22.89 -22.87 -6.96
N ILE A 166 21.65 -23.29 -6.76
CA ILE A 166 21.17 -24.66 -6.96
C ILE A 166 20.63 -24.76 -8.38
N LYS A 167 21.08 -25.74 -9.16
CA LYS A 167 20.67 -25.95 -10.56
C LYS A 167 19.92 -27.27 -10.70
N TYR A 168 19.36 -27.54 -11.87
CA TYR A 168 18.81 -28.85 -12.19
C TYR A 168 19.96 -29.84 -12.46
N PRO A 169 19.90 -31.10 -11.98
CA PRO A 169 18.74 -31.79 -11.38
C PRO A 169 18.54 -31.58 -9.88
N GLU A 170 19.44 -30.90 -9.16
CA GLU A 170 19.37 -30.74 -7.70
C GLU A 170 18.10 -29.98 -7.24
N THR A 171 17.63 -29.04 -8.05
CA THR A 171 16.35 -28.34 -7.85
C THR A 171 15.14 -29.27 -7.82
N TRP A 172 15.23 -30.48 -8.40
CA TRP A 172 14.16 -31.47 -8.30
C TRP A 172 13.90 -31.88 -6.85
N GLY A 173 14.93 -31.88 -5.99
CA GLY A 173 14.78 -32.13 -4.55
C GLY A 173 13.92 -31.07 -3.84
N LEU A 174 13.82 -29.86 -4.41
CA LEU A 174 13.10 -28.73 -3.84
C LEU A 174 11.63 -28.65 -4.28
N ALA A 175 11.25 -29.31 -5.37
CA ALA A 175 9.88 -29.27 -5.86
C ALA A 175 8.88 -29.87 -4.85
N LEU A 176 7.64 -29.39 -4.85
CA LEU A 176 6.58 -29.84 -3.95
C LEU A 176 6.23 -31.30 -4.23
N ASP A 177 6.11 -32.09 -3.17
CA ASP A 177 5.78 -33.51 -3.23
C ASP A 177 4.39 -33.73 -2.61
N PRO A 178 3.32 -33.81 -3.41
CA PRO A 178 1.94 -33.91 -2.93
C PRO A 178 1.70 -35.11 -2.01
N SER A 179 2.49 -36.19 -2.16
CA SER A 179 2.37 -37.39 -1.34
C SER A 179 2.64 -37.13 0.16
N LYS A 180 3.45 -36.11 0.48
CA LYS A 180 3.72 -35.68 1.87
C LYS A 180 2.49 -35.18 2.61
N TRP A 181 1.44 -34.81 1.88
CA TRP A 181 0.16 -34.36 2.41
C TRP A 181 -0.97 -35.36 2.13
N GLY A 182 -0.63 -36.61 1.75
CA GLY A 182 -1.60 -37.67 1.49
C GLY A 182 -2.40 -37.49 0.19
N ILE A 183 -1.94 -36.61 -0.71
CA ILE A 183 -2.56 -36.42 -2.02
C ILE A 183 -2.03 -37.51 -2.96
N ASN A 184 -2.93 -38.34 -3.51
CA ASN A 184 -2.60 -39.45 -4.40
C ASN A 184 -2.27 -38.96 -5.82
N MET A 185 -1.10 -38.34 -5.95
CA MET A 185 -0.54 -37.79 -7.19
C MET A 185 0.98 -37.88 -7.11
N SER A 186 1.66 -38.16 -8.22
CA SER A 186 3.13 -38.15 -8.21
C SER A 186 3.70 -36.73 -8.27
N LYS A 187 4.98 -36.59 -7.93
CA LYS A 187 5.69 -35.32 -8.06
C LYS A 187 5.78 -34.87 -9.52
N GLU A 188 5.96 -35.83 -10.42
CA GLU A 188 6.04 -35.62 -11.86
C GLU A 188 4.70 -35.24 -12.47
N GLU A 189 3.59 -35.77 -11.96
CA GLU A 189 2.23 -35.44 -12.42
C GLU A 189 1.80 -34.02 -11.99
N PHE A 190 2.25 -33.57 -10.81
CA PHE A 190 1.86 -32.28 -10.26
C PHE A 190 2.59 -31.06 -10.87
N GLN A 191 3.76 -31.26 -11.49
CA GLN A 191 4.69 -30.18 -11.92
C GLN A 191 4.67 -29.95 -13.44
#